data_AF-A0A0D0CYU5-F1
#
_entry.id   AF-A0A0D0CYU5-F1
#
_cell.length_a   1.000
_cell.length_b   1.000
_cell.length_c   1.000
_cell.angle_alpha   90.00
_cell.angle_beta   90.00
_cell.angle_gamma   90.00
#
_symmetry.space_group_name_H-M   'P 1'
#
loop_
_entity.id
_entity.type
_entity.pdbx_description
1 polymer ?
#
loop_
_entity_poly.entity_id
_entity_poly.type
_entity_poly.pdbx_seq_one_letter_code
_entity_poly.pdbx_strand_id
1 'polypeptide(L)'
;MSSNTASANTPTCPTLISPSNFQIWKLQITAKLQREKVLGVALGTDTCPITSLSIPGTTTAVPRAHGIIQDSITDALLLKTEVHTTAKDLFNALLSIHQASSLTSAFYIFQQLFNSTWSGGSAISKHIASLHTLEACLAGMK
;
A
#
# COMPACT_ATOMS: atom_id res chain seq x y z
N MET A 1 -31.22 -29.56 -12.36
CA MET A 1 -30.64 -28.42 -11.61
C MET A 1 -29.29 -28.11 -12.24
N SER A 2 -29.18 -27.00 -12.97
CA SER A 2 -27.90 -26.58 -13.55
C SER A 2 -27.02 -25.99 -12.47
N SER A 3 -25.91 -26.66 -12.17
CA SER A 3 -24.87 -26.15 -11.27
C SER A 3 -24.07 -25.07 -12.00
N ASN A 4 -24.32 -23.80 -11.64
CA ASN A 4 -23.43 -22.71 -12.01
C ASN A 4 -22.20 -22.80 -11.10
N THR A 5 -21.13 -23.43 -11.58
CA THR A 5 -19.79 -23.26 -10.99
C THR A 5 -19.33 -21.85 -11.33
N ALA A 6 -19.66 -20.90 -10.46
CA ALA A 6 -19.06 -19.58 -10.49
C ALA A 6 -17.56 -19.76 -10.28
N SER A 7 -16.79 -19.66 -11.37
CA SER A 7 -15.34 -19.50 -11.30
C SER A 7 -15.10 -18.29 -10.41
N ALA A 8 -14.60 -18.52 -9.19
CA ALA A 8 -14.29 -17.45 -8.28
C ALA A 8 -13.24 -16.58 -8.97
N ASN A 9 -13.65 -15.44 -9.50
CA ASN A 9 -12.79 -14.43 -10.08
C ASN A 9 -11.68 -14.17 -9.06
N THR A 10 -10.50 -14.73 -9.29
CA THR A 10 -9.37 -14.55 -8.37
C THR A 10 -9.06 -13.07 -8.45
N PRO A 11 -9.25 -12.28 -7.37
CA PRO A 11 -9.01 -10.85 -7.44
C PRO A 11 -7.53 -10.68 -7.75
N THR A 12 -7.24 -10.18 -8.95
CA THR A 12 -5.90 -9.78 -9.32
C THR A 12 -5.54 -8.62 -8.41
N CYS A 13 -4.44 -8.72 -7.67
CA CYS A 13 -3.99 -7.61 -6.85
C CYS A 13 -3.83 -6.37 -7.74
N PRO A 14 -4.44 -5.22 -7.38
CA PRO A 14 -4.24 -4.00 -8.13
C PRO A 14 -2.75 -3.65 -8.11
N THR A 15 -2.28 -2.97 -9.14
CA THR A 15 -0.92 -2.42 -9.13
C THR A 15 -0.88 -1.23 -8.16
N LEU A 16 0.09 -1.18 -7.25
CA LEU A 16 0.37 -0.01 -6.43
C LEU A 16 0.95 1.10 -7.31
N ILE A 17 0.19 2.17 -7.49
CA ILE A 17 0.54 3.28 -8.40
C ILE A 17 0.84 4.53 -7.59
N SER A 18 0.08 4.78 -6.51
CA SER A 18 0.19 6.01 -5.74
C SER A 18 -0.26 5.81 -4.29
N PRO A 19 -0.07 6.81 -3.41
CA PRO A 19 -0.54 6.72 -2.04
C PRO A 19 -2.05 6.46 -1.90
N SER A 20 -2.87 6.93 -2.84
CA SER A 20 -4.33 6.84 -2.76
C SER A 20 -4.87 5.41 -2.80
N ASN A 21 -4.19 4.49 -3.50
CA ASN A 21 -4.60 3.09 -3.58
C ASN A 21 -3.79 2.17 -2.66
N PHE A 22 -2.95 2.72 -1.78
CA PHE A 22 -2.10 1.93 -0.90
C PHE A 22 -2.88 1.05 0.08
N GLN A 23 -3.95 1.56 0.70
CA GLN A 23 -4.70 0.79 1.69
C GLN A 23 -5.41 -0.42 1.07
N ILE A 24 -6.07 -0.21 -0.07
CA ILE A 24 -6.71 -1.31 -0.80
C ILE A 24 -5.69 -2.30 -1.34
N TRP A 25 -4.56 -1.80 -1.87
CA TRP A 25 -3.44 -2.64 -2.30
C TRP A 25 -2.91 -3.50 -1.15
N LYS A 26 -2.64 -2.90 0.02
CA LYS A 26 -2.13 -3.55 1.22
C LYS A 26 -3.03 -4.71 1.66
N LEU A 27 -4.35 -4.50 1.67
CA LEU A 27 -5.32 -5.55 2.01
C LEU A 27 -5.27 -6.70 1.01
N GLN A 28 -5.25 -6.40 -0.29
CA GLN A 28 -5.28 -7.42 -1.33
C GLN A 28 -3.97 -8.19 -1.47
N ILE A 29 -2.82 -7.52 -1.35
CA ILE A 29 -1.51 -8.18 -1.40
C ILE A 29 -1.31 -9.08 -0.17
N THR A 30 -1.77 -8.64 1.01
CA THR A 30 -1.77 -9.47 2.22
C THR A 30 -2.60 -10.73 2.01
N ALA A 31 -3.81 -10.61 1.45
CA ALA A 31 -4.66 -11.75 1.14
C ALA A 31 -4.02 -12.70 0.11
N LYS A 32 -3.33 -12.17 -0.90
CA LYS A 32 -2.59 -12.99 -1.88
C LYS A 32 -1.43 -13.75 -1.22
N LEU A 33 -0.61 -13.08 -0.43
CA LEU A 33 0.51 -13.70 0.30
C LEU A 33 0.02 -14.79 1.28
N GLN A 34 -1.15 -14.61 1.90
CA GLN A 34 -1.79 -15.63 2.75
C GLN A 34 -2.19 -16.87 1.96
N ARG A 35 -2.89 -16.69 0.83
CA ARG A 35 -3.29 -17.81 -0.04
C ARG A 35 -2.09 -18.59 -0.55
N GLU A 36 -1.01 -17.88 -0.83
CA GLU A 36 0.25 -18.45 -1.30
C GLU A 36 1.14 -19.01 -0.18
N LYS A 37 0.68 -18.94 1.08
CA LYS A 37 1.37 -19.44 2.29
C LYS A 37 2.75 -18.82 2.50
N VAL A 38 2.94 -17.58 2.07
CA VAL A 38 4.21 -16.84 2.20
C VAL A 38 4.05 -15.50 2.93
N LEU A 39 2.91 -15.27 3.58
CA LEU A 39 2.68 -14.05 4.36
C LEU A 39 3.71 -13.88 5.47
N GLY A 40 4.02 -14.94 6.21
CA GLY A 40 4.93 -14.81 7.35
C GLY A 40 6.37 -14.49 6.92
N VAL A 41 6.76 -14.84 5.70
CA VAL A 41 8.03 -14.42 5.09
C VAL A 41 8.02 -12.91 4.78
N ALA A 42 6.91 -12.38 4.25
CA ALA A 42 6.76 -10.95 3.98
C ALA A 42 6.67 -10.11 5.28
N LEU A 43 6.08 -10.66 6.34
CA LEU A 43 6.00 -9.99 7.65
C LEU A 43 7.24 -10.23 8.53
N GLY A 44 8.10 -11.19 8.15
CA GLY A 44 9.25 -11.62 8.94
C GLY A 44 8.89 -12.38 10.22
N THR A 45 7.68 -12.94 10.30
CA THR A 45 7.26 -13.86 11.38
C THR A 45 7.76 -15.28 11.13
N ASP A 46 7.93 -15.65 9.86
CA ASP A 46 8.52 -16.92 9.48
C ASP A 46 10.03 -16.78 9.58
N THR A 47 10.61 -17.28 10.67
CA THR A 47 12.05 -17.42 10.77
C THR A 47 12.44 -18.64 9.97
N CYS A 48 12.68 -18.49 8.66
CA CYS A 48 13.35 -19.54 7.91
C CYS A 48 14.76 -19.70 8.49
N PRO A 49 15.15 -20.87 9.01
CA PRO A 49 16.54 -21.11 9.33
C PRO A 49 17.30 -21.07 8.01
N ILE A 50 18.08 -20.01 7.78
CA ILE A 50 18.97 -19.91 6.62
C ILE A 50 20.11 -20.94 6.73
N THR A 51 20.26 -21.60 7.88
CA THR A 51 21.34 -22.54 8.15
C THR A 51 20.79 -23.89 8.64
N SER A 52 21.18 -24.94 7.92
CA SER A 52 20.96 -26.39 8.17
C SER A 52 19.67 -27.03 7.62
N LEU A 53 19.90 -27.90 6.63
CA LEU A 53 19.05 -28.98 6.12
C LEU A 53 17.77 -28.57 5.36
N SER A 54 17.92 -28.58 4.04
CA SER A 54 16.91 -28.38 2.99
C SER A 54 15.59 -29.14 3.24
N ILE A 55 14.55 -28.40 3.65
CA ILE A 55 13.17 -28.77 3.34
C ILE A 55 12.86 -28.15 1.97
N PRO A 56 12.48 -28.93 0.93
CA PRO A 56 12.27 -28.43 -0.43
C PRO A 56 11.24 -27.29 -0.56
N GLY A 57 10.39 -27.07 0.46
CA GLY A 57 9.39 -26.00 0.48
C GLY A 57 9.90 -24.63 0.92
N THR A 58 11.00 -24.57 1.69
CA THR A 58 11.46 -23.33 2.34
C THR A 58 12.31 -22.46 1.41
N THR A 59 13.10 -23.09 0.52
CA THR A 59 13.99 -22.41 -0.43
C THR A 59 13.24 -21.53 -1.44
N THR A 60 11.97 -21.83 -1.72
CA THR A 60 11.17 -21.11 -2.72
C THR A 60 10.30 -20.00 -2.11
N ALA A 61 10.09 -19.99 -0.79
CA ALA A 61 9.13 -19.08 -0.15
C ALA A 61 9.60 -17.60 -0.15
N VAL A 62 10.89 -17.37 0.06
CA VAL A 62 11.51 -16.03 0.06
C VAL A 62 11.45 -15.34 -1.31
N PRO A 63 12.00 -15.92 -2.40
CA PRO A 63 11.92 -15.30 -3.71
C PRO A 63 10.47 -15.18 -4.21
N ARG A 64 9.60 -16.12 -3.81
CA ARG A 64 8.17 -16.07 -4.16
C ARG A 64 7.43 -14.91 -3.50
N ALA A 65 7.63 -14.68 -2.20
CA ALA A 65 7.01 -13.55 -1.50
C ALA A 65 7.47 -12.21 -2.10
N HIS A 66 8.76 -12.11 -2.40
CA HIS A 66 9.35 -10.92 -3.01
C HIS A 66 8.77 -10.66 -4.41
N GLY A 67 8.76 -11.67 -5.28
CA GLY A 67 8.18 -11.58 -6.62
C GLY A 67 6.69 -11.21 -6.62
N ILE A 68 5.89 -11.79 -5.72
CA ILE A 68 4.45 -11.45 -5.60
C ILE A 68 4.24 -9.96 -5.31
N ILE A 69 5.06 -9.37 -4.43
CA ILE A 69 4.99 -7.95 -4.10
C ILE A 69 5.49 -7.14 -5.30
N GLN A 70 6.61 -7.53 -5.90
CA GLN A 70 7.22 -6.87 -7.05
C GLN A 70 6.26 -6.77 -8.26
N ASP A 71 5.56 -7.86 -8.59
CA ASP A 71 4.58 -7.92 -9.68
C ASP A 71 3.36 -7.02 -9.44
N SER A 72 3.17 -6.58 -8.19
CA SER A 72 2.03 -5.77 -7.77
C SER A 72 2.35 -4.29 -7.59
N ILE A 73 3.54 -3.83 -7.97
CA ILE A 73 3.93 -2.41 -7.90
C ILE A 73 4.32 -1.88 -9.28
N THR A 74 4.26 -0.55 -9.46
CA THR A 74 4.70 0.11 -10.69
C THR A 74 6.23 0.15 -10.81
N ASP A 75 6.74 0.26 -12.04
CA ASP A 75 8.18 0.40 -12.32
C ASP A 75 8.82 1.57 -11.56
N ALA A 76 8.08 2.67 -11.36
CA ALA A 76 8.55 3.83 -10.61
C ALA A 76 8.78 3.51 -9.12
N LEU A 77 7.91 2.68 -8.52
CA LEU A 77 8.10 2.20 -7.15
C LEU A 77 9.18 1.12 -7.10
N LEU A 78 9.24 0.24 -8.11
CA LEU A 78 10.26 -0.79 -8.22
C LEU A 78 11.67 -0.20 -8.20
N LEU A 79 11.91 0.85 -8.98
CA LEU A 79 13.19 1.56 -9.01
C LEU A 79 13.54 2.18 -7.64
N LYS A 80 12.54 2.72 -6.92
CA LYS A 80 12.76 3.29 -5.58
C LYS A 80 13.09 2.25 -4.51
N THR A 81 12.70 1.00 -4.74
CA THR A 81 12.87 -0.10 -3.79
C THR A 81 13.90 -1.13 -4.25
N GLU A 82 14.71 -0.83 -5.27
CA GLU A 82 15.65 -1.76 -5.92
C GLU A 82 16.60 -2.43 -4.92
N VAL A 83 17.07 -1.68 -3.92
CA VAL A 83 18.01 -2.17 -2.91
C VAL A 83 17.41 -3.20 -1.94
N HIS A 84 16.09 -3.36 -1.92
CA HIS A 84 15.40 -4.25 -1.00
C HIS A 84 15.17 -5.63 -1.61
N THR A 85 16.11 -6.54 -1.34
CA THR A 85 16.13 -7.91 -1.88
C THR A 85 15.26 -8.89 -1.10
N THR A 86 14.80 -8.53 0.10
CA THR A 86 13.89 -9.37 0.90
C THR A 86 12.45 -8.86 0.80
N ALA A 87 11.48 -9.78 0.84
CA ALA A 87 10.06 -9.42 0.80
C ALA A 87 9.66 -8.48 1.94
N LYS A 88 10.25 -8.68 3.13
CA LYS A 88 10.03 -7.86 4.31
C LYS A 88 10.54 -6.44 4.12
N ASP A 89 11.77 -6.29 3.66
CA ASP A 89 12.37 -4.96 3.46
C ASP A 89 11.64 -4.22 2.34
N LEU A 90 11.25 -4.91 1.27
CA LEU A 90 10.46 -4.36 0.19
C LEU A 90 9.10 -3.84 0.70
N PHE A 91 8.37 -4.65 1.48
CA PHE A 91 7.08 -4.26 2.04
C PHE A 91 7.20 -3.06 3.00
N ASN A 92 8.23 -3.05 3.85
CA ASN A 92 8.50 -1.95 4.79
C ASN A 92 8.90 -0.66 4.06
N ALA A 93 9.67 -0.77 2.98
CA ALA A 93 10.04 0.38 2.17
C ALA A 93 8.81 1.01 1.50
N LEU A 94 7.91 0.19 0.94
CA LEU A 94 6.64 0.67 0.39
C LEU A 94 5.76 1.34 1.46
N LEU A 95 5.72 0.77 2.66
CA LEU A 95 5.03 1.38 3.81
C LEU A 95 5.63 2.73 4.19
N SER A 96 6.96 2.83 4.22
CA SER A 96 7.68 4.08 4.52
C SER A 96 7.41 5.15 3.47
N ILE A 97 7.44 4.78 2.17
CA ILE A 97 7.10 5.69 1.06
C ILE A 97 5.66 6.22 1.21
N HIS A 98 4.71 5.35 1.53
CA HIS A 98 3.32 5.76 1.78
C HIS A 98 3.21 6.72 2.97
N GLN A 99 3.84 6.41 4.10
CA GLN A 99 3.82 7.25 5.29
C GLN A 99 4.43 8.63 5.03
N ALA A 100 5.58 8.70 4.37
CA ALA A 100 6.20 9.96 3.98
C ALA A 100 5.32 10.79 3.03
N SER A 101 4.68 10.12 2.06
CA SER A 101 3.76 10.77 1.11
C SER A 101 2.49 11.29 1.81
N SER A 102 1.95 10.52 2.75
CA SER A 102 0.80 10.92 3.57
C SER A 102 1.15 12.12 4.45
N LEU A 103 2.32 12.11 5.12
CA LEU A 103 2.78 13.24 5.94
C LEU A 103 2.97 14.51 5.11
N THR A 104 3.58 14.38 3.93
CA THR A 104 3.78 15.51 3.01
C THR A 104 2.44 16.09 2.55
N SER A 105 1.49 15.23 2.22
CA SER A 105 0.14 15.64 1.79
C SER A 105 -0.62 16.30 2.94
N ALA A 106 -0.51 15.78 4.16
CA ALA A 106 -1.12 16.35 5.35
C ALA A 106 -0.54 17.73 5.68
N PHE A 107 0.79 17.88 5.56
CA PHE A 107 1.46 19.17 5.72
C PHE A 107 0.98 20.20 4.70
N TYR A 108 0.86 19.81 3.42
CA TYR A 108 0.35 20.70 2.38
C TYR A 108 -1.10 21.12 2.64
N ILE A 109 -1.98 20.19 3.02
CA ILE A 109 -3.38 20.48 3.36
C ILE A 109 -3.45 21.42 4.58
N PHE A 110 -2.63 21.17 5.61
CA PHE A 110 -2.54 22.04 6.78
C PHE A 110 -2.10 23.45 6.41
N GLN A 111 -1.09 23.58 5.55
CA GLN A 111 -0.62 24.87 5.04
C GLN A 111 -1.70 25.60 4.25
N GLN A 112 -2.44 24.89 3.39
CA GLN A 112 -3.57 25.48 2.66
C GLN A 112 -4.67 25.96 3.60
N LEU A 113 -4.98 25.18 4.64
CA LEU A 113 -5.98 25.55 5.64
C LEU A 113 -5.56 26.82 6.39
N PHE A 114 -4.32 26.88 6.87
CA PHE A 114 -3.80 28.01 7.65
C PHE A 114 -3.66 29.30 6.83
N ASN A 115 -3.27 29.19 5.56
CA ASN A 115 -3.11 30.33 4.66
C ASN A 115 -4.42 30.73 3.95
N SER A 116 -5.52 30.02 4.21
CA SER A 116 -6.81 30.31 3.60
C SER A 116 -7.36 31.62 4.13
N THR A 117 -7.35 32.65 3.29
CA THR A 117 -7.93 33.96 3.59
C THR A 117 -9.12 34.22 2.66
N TRP A 118 -10.23 34.71 3.21
CA TRP A 118 -11.38 35.08 2.39
C TRP A 118 -11.13 36.44 1.73
N SER A 119 -11.09 36.47 0.39
CA SER A 119 -10.80 37.67 -0.39
C SER A 119 -12.01 38.62 -0.55
N GLY A 120 -13.19 38.24 -0.08
CA GLY A 120 -14.44 38.98 -0.29
C GLY A 120 -15.04 38.85 -1.70
N GLY A 121 -14.28 38.36 -2.70
CA GLY A 121 -14.74 38.22 -4.08
C GLY A 121 -15.70 37.06 -4.35
N SER A 122 -15.82 36.10 -3.41
CA SER A 122 -16.76 34.99 -3.46
C SER A 122 -17.73 35.02 -2.30
N ALA A 123 -18.89 34.36 -2.43
CA ALA A 123 -19.79 34.15 -1.29
C ALA A 123 -19.06 33.48 -0.12
N ILE A 124 -19.29 33.96 1.10
CA ILE A 124 -18.67 33.43 2.33
C ILE A 124 -18.96 31.94 2.53
N SER A 125 -20.15 31.47 2.13
CA SER A 125 -20.53 30.05 2.20
C SER A 125 -19.62 29.15 1.37
N LYS A 126 -19.13 29.62 0.22
CA LYS A 126 -18.16 28.86 -0.60
C LYS A 126 -16.81 28.74 0.09
N HIS A 127 -16.37 29.80 0.77
CA HIS A 127 -15.13 29.77 1.54
C HIS A 127 -15.23 28.79 2.72
N ILE A 128 -16.32 28.83 3.49
CA ILE A 128 -16.59 27.88 4.57
C ILE A 128 -16.63 26.43 4.07
N ALA A 129 -17.31 26.18 2.94
CA ALA A 129 -17.36 24.83 2.35
C ALA A 129 -15.95 24.33 1.94
N SER A 130 -15.09 25.20 1.44
CA SER A 130 -13.71 24.87 1.13
C SER A 130 -12.90 24.51 2.38
N LEU A 131 -13.08 25.24 3.49
CA LEU A 131 -12.42 24.94 4.76
C LEU A 131 -12.86 23.57 5.29
N HIS A 132 -14.17 23.29 5.32
CA HIS A 132 -14.69 21.98 5.72
C HIS A 132 -14.16 20.84 4.84
N THR A 133 -13.96 21.09 3.54
CA THR A 133 -13.40 20.09 2.63
C THR A 133 -11.95 19.76 3.01
N LEU A 134 -11.13 20.77 3.28
CA LEU A 134 -9.73 20.58 3.72
C LEU A 134 -9.66 19.88 5.08
N GLU A 135 -10.51 20.26 6.04
CA GLU A 135 -10.62 19.60 7.35
C GLU A 135 -11.03 18.14 7.23
N ALA A 136 -12.04 17.84 6.41
CA ALA A 136 -12.49 16.47 6.16
C ALA A 136 -11.39 15.63 5.51
N CYS A 137 -10.65 16.20 4.54
CA CYS A 137 -9.50 15.55 3.94
C CYS A 137 -8.44 15.21 5.00
N LEU A 138 -8.07 16.17 5.85
CA LEU A 138 -7.08 15.96 6.91
C LEU A 138 -7.52 14.91 7.94
N ALA A 139 -8.80 14.90 8.31
CA ALA A 139 -9.37 13.91 9.22
C ALA A 139 -9.32 12.49 8.65
N GLY A 140 -9.48 12.34 7.33
CA GLY A 140 -9.44 11.05 6.62
C GLY A 140 -8.04 10.47 6.39
N MET A 141 -6.97 11.18 6.76
CA MET A 141 -5.57 10.71 6.58
C MET A 141 -5.03 9.91 7.77
N LYS A 142 -5.84 9.68 8.83
CA LYS A 142 -5.50 8.81 9.97
C LYS A 142 -5.56 7.34 9.58
#